data_AF-A0A564ZE09-F1
#
_entry.id   AF-A0A564ZE09-F1
#
_cell.length_a   1.000
_cell.length_b   1.000
_cell.length_c   1.000
_cell.angle_alpha   90.00
_cell.angle_beta   90.00
_cell.angle_gamma   90.00
#
_symmetry.space_group_name_H-M   'P 1'
#
loop_
_entity.id
_entity.type
_entity.pdbx_description
1 polymer ?
#
loop_
_entity_poly.entity_id
_entity_poly.type
_entity_poly.pdbx_seq_one_letter_code
_entity_poly.pdbx_strand_id
1 'polypeptide(L)'
;MEAVDLLDSQVGPFQPNVPVDVPYWIALFLRQQQKCRLMPPSWLSVTQLSEFKEAEDNDTGCTTPPHPHYAELAILLLQHASDDISDREEIRTLVKDIWDARVGKFVASVNSFILSGAVTARVSQLTPLELSTARNLLTNSLDQLAVIRTTRQRYESKTNLSQSSLSMADV
;
A
#
# COMPACT_ATOMS: atom_id res chain seq x y z
N MET A 1 -26.41 -5.04 26.80
CA MET A 1 -26.97 -5.77 25.65
C MET A 1 -26.21 -7.09 25.57
N GLU A 2 -26.91 -8.19 25.31
CA GLU A 2 -26.25 -9.50 25.17
C GLU A 2 -25.32 -9.51 23.95
N ALA A 3 -24.43 -10.50 23.90
CA ALA A 3 -23.53 -10.68 22.78
C ALA A 3 -24.32 -11.09 21.52
N VAL A 4 -23.85 -10.64 20.36
CA VAL A 4 -24.47 -10.91 19.06
C VAL A 4 -23.59 -11.91 18.32
N ASP A 5 -24.18 -13.04 17.92
CA ASP A 5 -23.51 -14.04 17.10
C ASP A 5 -23.53 -13.62 15.63
N LEU A 6 -22.34 -13.45 15.05
CA LEU A 6 -22.13 -13.35 13.61
C LEU A 6 -21.82 -14.75 13.05
N LEU A 7 -21.74 -14.86 11.73
CA LEU A 7 -21.45 -16.13 11.04
C LEU A 7 -20.14 -16.77 11.53
N ASP A 8 -19.09 -15.96 11.73
CA ASP A 8 -17.73 -16.43 12.04
C ASP A 8 -17.23 -16.00 13.44
N SER A 9 -17.96 -15.14 14.16
CA SER A 9 -17.53 -14.63 15.47
C SER A 9 -18.67 -14.09 16.31
N GLN A 10 -18.48 -14.01 17.61
CA GLN A 10 -19.40 -13.37 18.54
C GLN A 10 -18.88 -11.98 18.92
N VAL A 11 -19.75 -10.97 18.94
CA VAL A 11 -19.39 -9.59 19.28
C VAL A 11 -20.20 -9.11 20.49
N GLY A 12 -19.51 -8.56 21.49
CA GLY A 12 -20.11 -8.17 22.78
C GLY A 12 -19.67 -9.09 23.92
N PRO A 13 -20.32 -9.00 25.10
CA PRO A 13 -21.51 -8.21 25.42
C PRO A 13 -21.25 -6.70 25.48
N PHE A 14 -22.21 -5.89 25.03
CA PHE A 14 -22.09 -4.43 25.10
C PHE A 14 -22.59 -3.91 26.44
N GLN A 15 -21.65 -3.45 27.25
CA GLN A 15 -21.91 -2.80 28.53
C GLN A 15 -21.61 -1.29 28.42
N PRO A 16 -22.46 -0.41 28.99
CA PRO A 16 -22.20 1.03 28.96
C PRO A 16 -20.84 1.37 29.57
N ASN A 17 -20.08 2.24 28.89
CA ASN A 17 -18.75 2.72 29.32
C ASN A 17 -17.68 1.64 29.52
N VAL A 18 -17.90 0.42 29.03
CA VAL A 18 -16.88 -0.63 28.99
C VAL A 18 -16.39 -0.77 27.54
N PRO A 19 -15.07 -0.67 27.29
CA PRO A 19 -14.54 -0.87 25.94
C PRO A 19 -14.72 -2.33 25.51
N VAL A 20 -15.10 -2.51 24.24
CA VAL A 20 -15.29 -3.83 23.63
C VAL A 20 -14.65 -3.81 22.26
N ASP A 21 -13.86 -4.83 21.97
CA ASP A 21 -13.27 -5.00 20.64
C ASP A 21 -14.33 -5.51 19.67
N VAL A 22 -14.47 -4.79 18.56
CA VAL A 22 -15.40 -5.13 17.49
C VAL A 22 -14.70 -5.01 16.14
N PRO A 23 -15.12 -5.78 15.13
CA PRO A 23 -14.70 -5.54 13.76
C PRO A 23 -14.88 -4.07 13.37
N TYR A 24 -13.92 -3.52 12.64
CA TYR A 24 -13.84 -2.09 12.33
C TYR A 24 -15.10 -1.55 11.64
N TRP A 25 -15.73 -2.34 10.76
CA TRP A 25 -16.98 -1.96 10.10
C TRP A 25 -18.16 -1.85 11.07
N ILE A 26 -18.21 -2.65 12.14
CA ILE A 26 -19.22 -2.53 13.21
C ILE A 26 -18.98 -1.26 14.01
N ALA A 27 -17.72 -0.99 14.37
CA ALA A 27 -17.35 0.24 15.07
C ALA A 27 -17.82 1.48 14.31
N LEU A 28 -17.52 1.57 13.00
CA LEU A 28 -17.97 2.68 12.17
C LEU A 28 -19.49 2.76 12.06
N PHE A 29 -20.17 1.63 11.89
CA PHE A 29 -21.63 1.58 11.82
C PHE A 29 -22.29 2.10 13.11
N LEU A 30 -21.82 1.64 14.28
CA LEU A 30 -22.31 2.10 15.58
C LEU A 30 -22.02 3.58 15.82
N ARG A 31 -20.86 4.08 15.36
CA ARG A 31 -20.49 5.49 15.46
C ARG A 31 -21.42 6.38 14.63
N GLN A 32 -21.74 5.98 13.40
CA GLN A 32 -22.69 6.72 12.55
C GLN A 32 -24.08 6.82 13.16
N GLN A 33 -24.47 5.84 13.98
CA GLN A 33 -25.73 5.85 14.75
C GLN A 33 -25.62 6.58 16.10
N GLN A 34 -24.48 7.21 16.40
CA GLN A 34 -24.19 7.90 17.67
C GLN A 34 -24.31 6.99 18.91
N LYS A 35 -24.05 5.68 18.75
CA LYS A 35 -24.19 4.68 19.83
C LYS A 35 -22.88 4.32 20.52
N CYS A 36 -21.75 4.82 20.04
CA CYS A 36 -20.44 4.55 20.63
C CYS A 36 -19.47 5.72 20.45
N ARG A 37 -18.42 5.67 21.29
CA ARG A 37 -17.20 6.45 21.11
C ARG A 37 -16.11 5.50 20.61
N LEU A 38 -15.39 5.90 19.56
CA LEU A 38 -14.27 5.12 19.07
C LEU A 38 -13.02 5.46 19.86
N MET A 39 -12.20 4.44 20.13
CA MET A 39 -10.87 4.62 20.68
C MET A 39 -9.89 4.57 19.50
N PRO A 40 -9.16 5.66 19.19
CA PRO A 40 -8.18 5.62 18.13
C PRO A 40 -7.06 4.62 18.44
N PRO A 41 -6.50 3.93 17.43
CA PRO A 41 -5.32 3.08 17.62
C PRO A 41 -4.14 3.88 18.16
N SER A 42 -3.25 3.22 18.91
CA SER A 42 -2.09 3.88 19.52
C SER A 42 -1.13 4.54 18.53
N TRP A 43 -1.04 3.99 17.31
CA TRP A 43 -0.21 4.54 16.23
C TRP A 43 -0.78 5.81 15.60
N LEU A 44 -2.07 6.09 15.78
CA LEU A 44 -2.72 7.28 15.25
C LEU A 44 -2.55 8.46 16.23
N SER A 45 -1.31 8.78 16.55
CA SER A 45 -0.93 9.94 17.36
C SER A 45 0.09 10.80 16.59
N VAL A 46 0.10 12.10 16.87
CA VAL A 46 1.06 13.04 16.26
C VAL A 46 2.50 12.59 16.51
N THR A 47 2.80 12.12 17.72
CA THR A 47 4.14 11.64 18.10
C THR A 47 4.59 10.45 17.27
N GLN A 48 3.79 9.38 17.20
CA GLN A 48 4.16 8.16 16.48
C GLN A 48 4.18 8.38 14.97
N LEU A 49 3.26 9.18 14.43
CA LEU A 49 3.25 9.51 13.01
C LEU A 49 4.43 10.41 12.61
N SER A 50 4.85 11.32 13.48
CA SER A 50 6.02 12.17 13.23
C SER A 50 7.31 11.35 13.24
N GLU A 51 7.47 10.46 14.23
CA GLU A 51 8.61 9.52 14.27
C GLU A 51 8.62 8.61 13.03
N PHE A 52 7.46 8.10 12.63
CA PHE A 52 7.34 7.29 11.43
C PHE A 52 7.68 8.07 10.16
N LYS A 53 7.22 9.32 10.05
CA LYS A 53 7.56 10.22 8.93
C LYS A 53 9.06 10.49 8.87
N GLU A 54 9.69 10.78 10.00
CA GLU A 54 11.14 11.02 10.07
C GLU A 54 11.94 9.78 9.69
N ALA A 55 11.54 8.59 10.16
CA ALA A 55 12.15 7.34 9.76
C ALA A 55 11.99 7.09 8.25
N GLU A 56 10.80 7.39 7.71
CA GLU A 56 10.53 7.31 6.28
C GLU A 56 11.42 8.28 5.51
N ASP A 57 11.53 9.55 5.88
CA ASP A 57 12.35 10.54 5.16
C ASP A 57 13.85 10.18 5.16
N ASN A 58 14.34 9.51 6.21
CA ASN A 58 15.74 9.09 6.32
C ASN A 58 16.09 7.83 5.51
N ASP A 59 15.11 6.97 5.21
CA ASP A 59 15.33 5.76 4.42
C ASP A 59 15.15 6.03 2.91
N THR A 60 16.03 5.43 2.10
CA THR A 60 15.87 5.41 0.64
C THR A 60 14.71 4.52 0.19
N GLY A 61 14.43 3.46 0.94
CA GLY A 61 13.30 2.55 0.73
C GLY A 61 12.08 2.94 1.54
N CYS A 62 10.99 2.20 1.37
CA CYS A 62 9.83 2.33 2.23
C CYS A 62 10.08 1.58 3.55
N THR A 63 9.81 2.23 4.66
CA THR A 63 9.94 1.64 6.00
C THR A 63 8.71 0.81 6.36
N THR A 64 8.76 0.08 7.49
CA THR A 64 7.66 -0.81 7.89
C THR A 64 6.48 0.03 8.39
N PRO A 65 5.30 -0.06 7.75
CA PRO A 65 4.16 0.76 8.14
C PRO A 65 3.62 0.33 9.51
N PRO A 66 3.06 1.26 10.30
CA PRO A 66 2.52 0.96 11.63
C PRO A 66 1.34 -0.04 11.58
N HIS A 67 0.61 -0.04 10.46
CA HIS A 67 -0.45 -0.99 10.17
C HIS A 67 -0.53 -1.23 8.64
N PRO A 68 -0.85 -2.45 8.17
CA PRO A 68 -0.96 -2.73 6.72
C PRO A 68 -1.97 -1.85 5.97
N HIS A 69 -2.97 -1.34 6.68
CA HIS A 69 -4.05 -0.48 6.16
C HIS A 69 -4.11 0.87 6.91
N TYR A 70 -2.96 1.43 7.31
CA TYR A 70 -2.94 2.64 8.16
C TYR A 70 -3.67 3.82 7.50
N ALA A 71 -3.53 3.99 6.18
CA ALA A 71 -4.13 5.10 5.45
C ALA A 71 -5.66 4.99 5.41
N GLU A 72 -6.20 3.81 5.08
CA GLU A 72 -7.63 3.54 5.05
C GLU A 72 -8.27 3.76 6.43
N LEU A 73 -7.64 3.20 7.46
CA LEU A 73 -8.11 3.32 8.84
C LEU A 73 -8.08 4.78 9.32
N ALA A 74 -7.01 5.51 9.03
CA ALA A 74 -6.89 6.91 9.40
C ALA A 74 -7.95 7.77 8.70
N ILE A 75 -8.13 7.61 7.38
CA ILE A 75 -9.12 8.36 6.60
C ILE A 75 -10.53 8.14 7.16
N LEU A 76 -10.93 6.89 7.36
CA LEU A 76 -12.26 6.54 7.84
C LEU A 76 -12.52 7.01 9.28
N LEU A 77 -11.52 6.89 10.16
CA LEU A 77 -11.60 7.42 11.53
C LEU A 77 -11.70 8.95 11.54
N LEU A 78 -10.86 9.65 10.78
CA LEU A 78 -10.88 11.11 10.68
C LEU A 78 -12.16 11.66 10.03
N GLN A 79 -12.87 10.84 9.25
CA GLN A 79 -14.13 11.19 8.62
C GLN A 79 -15.33 11.00 9.56
N HIS A 80 -15.37 9.91 10.33
CA HIS A 80 -16.56 9.52 11.12
C HIS A 80 -16.43 9.70 12.64
N ALA A 81 -15.20 9.80 13.15
CA ALA A 81 -14.89 9.90 14.58
C ALA A 81 -13.86 11.01 14.86
N SER A 82 -13.93 12.10 14.10
CA SER A 82 -13.05 13.26 14.22
C SER A 82 -13.09 13.93 15.60
N ASP A 83 -14.18 13.78 16.35
CA ASP A 83 -14.32 14.33 17.72
C ASP A 83 -13.71 13.43 18.79
N ASP A 84 -13.45 12.16 18.45
CA ASP A 84 -12.84 11.20 19.37
C ASP A 84 -11.29 11.26 19.33
N ILE A 85 -10.74 12.04 18.41
CA ILE A 85 -9.31 12.12 18.07
C ILE A 85 -8.78 13.54 18.38
N SER A 86 -7.72 13.60 19.18
CA SER A 86 -6.94 14.83 19.41
C SER A 86 -6.10 15.19 18.18
N ASP A 87 -5.86 16.49 17.93
CA ASP A 87 -4.94 16.97 16.88
C ASP A 87 -5.24 16.44 15.46
N ARG A 88 -6.54 16.22 15.18
CA ARG A 88 -7.04 15.58 13.95
C ARG A 88 -6.55 16.20 12.64
N GLU A 89 -6.36 17.53 12.60
CA GLU A 89 -5.89 18.23 11.39
C GLU A 89 -4.40 17.97 11.13
N GLU A 90 -3.61 17.92 12.20
CA GLU A 90 -2.19 17.59 12.13
C GLU A 90 -1.99 16.12 11.74
N ILE A 91 -2.74 15.22 12.38
CA ILE A 91 -2.76 13.78 12.01
C ILE A 91 -3.15 13.61 10.53
N ARG A 92 -4.18 14.32 10.05
CA ARG A 92 -4.59 14.26 8.64
C ARG A 92 -3.47 14.68 7.71
N THR A 93 -2.74 15.73 8.06
CA THR A 93 -1.61 16.24 7.27
C THR A 93 -0.46 15.24 7.28
N LEU A 94 -0.08 14.72 8.45
CA LEU A 94 0.99 13.72 8.59
C LEU A 94 0.69 12.45 7.79
N VAL A 95 -0.51 11.88 7.91
CA VAL A 95 -0.90 10.68 7.16
C VAL A 95 -0.81 10.91 5.66
N LYS A 96 -1.24 12.08 5.19
CA LYS A 96 -1.14 12.45 3.78
C LYS A 96 0.32 12.59 3.33
N ASP A 97 1.14 13.31 4.09
CA ASP A 97 2.55 13.52 3.76
C ASP A 97 3.31 12.18 3.67
N ILE A 98 3.09 11.29 4.65
CA ILE A 98 3.68 9.95 4.69
C ILE A 98 3.24 9.15 3.45
N TRP A 99 1.96 9.17 3.13
CA TRP A 99 1.41 8.51 1.96
C TRP A 99 2.05 9.00 0.66
N ASP A 100 2.10 10.32 0.47
CA ASP A 100 2.65 10.96 -0.73
C ASP A 100 4.16 10.66 -0.86
N ALA A 101 4.92 10.69 0.24
CA ALA A 101 6.33 10.32 0.26
C ALA A 101 6.55 8.86 -0.16
N ARG A 102 5.76 7.93 0.38
CA ARG A 102 5.87 6.49 0.10
C ARG A 102 5.46 6.12 -1.31
N VAL A 103 4.36 6.70 -1.81
CA VAL A 103 3.97 6.57 -3.23
C VAL A 103 5.03 7.17 -4.15
N GLY A 104 5.63 8.31 -3.77
CA GLY A 104 6.74 8.92 -4.49
C GLY A 104 7.94 7.99 -4.63
N LYS A 105 8.37 7.35 -3.53
CA LYS A 105 9.43 6.33 -3.53
C LYS A 105 9.08 5.11 -4.38
N PHE A 106 7.85 4.63 -4.29
CA PHE A 106 7.39 3.51 -5.11
C PHE A 106 7.48 3.84 -6.61
N VAL A 107 6.99 5.01 -7.02
CA VAL A 107 7.05 5.45 -8.43
C VAL A 107 8.51 5.63 -8.89
N ALA A 108 9.38 6.20 -8.05
CA ALA A 108 10.81 6.31 -8.35
C ALA A 108 11.48 4.94 -8.53
N SER A 109 11.15 3.97 -7.67
CA SER A 109 11.62 2.59 -7.76
C SER A 109 11.18 1.92 -9.07
N VAL A 110 9.91 2.10 -9.46
CA VAL A 110 9.37 1.59 -10.73
C VAL A 110 10.09 2.20 -11.93
N ASN A 111 10.33 3.51 -11.93
CA ASN A 111 11.06 4.17 -13.01
C ASN A 111 12.50 3.64 -13.15
N SER A 112 13.21 3.50 -12.03
CA SER A 112 14.54 2.90 -12.01
C SER A 112 14.53 1.46 -12.55
N PHE A 113 13.53 0.66 -12.16
CA PHE A 113 13.36 -0.70 -12.64
C PHE A 113 13.19 -0.77 -14.17
N ILE A 114 12.30 0.05 -14.74
CA ILE A 114 12.05 0.07 -16.19
C ILE A 114 13.33 0.45 -16.96
N LEU A 115 14.06 1.48 -16.49
CA LEU A 115 15.29 1.97 -17.11
C LEU A 115 16.45 0.98 -17.00
N SER A 116 16.55 0.25 -15.88
CA SER A 116 17.62 -0.73 -15.66
C SER A 116 17.56 -1.94 -16.60
N GLY A 117 16.40 -2.19 -17.23
CA GLY A 117 16.20 -3.38 -18.04
C GLY A 117 16.00 -4.68 -17.23
N ALA A 118 15.93 -4.60 -15.90
CA ALA A 118 15.77 -5.75 -15.03
C ALA A 118 14.48 -6.55 -15.32
N VAL A 119 14.49 -7.81 -14.89
CA VAL A 119 13.37 -8.75 -15.04
C VAL A 119 12.58 -8.89 -13.74
N THR A 120 13.26 -8.79 -12.59
CA THR A 120 12.68 -8.98 -11.26
C THR A 120 12.95 -7.76 -10.38
N ALA A 121 11.94 -7.31 -9.66
CA ALA A 121 12.05 -6.27 -8.64
C ALA A 121 11.55 -6.81 -7.29
N ARG A 122 12.25 -6.45 -6.21
CA ARG A 122 11.77 -6.72 -4.86
C ARG A 122 10.96 -5.52 -4.39
N VAL A 123 9.67 -5.73 -4.17
CA VAL A 123 8.78 -4.74 -3.56
C VAL A 123 8.64 -5.09 -2.08
N SER A 124 9.17 -4.27 -1.19
CA SER A 124 9.14 -4.52 0.26
C SER A 124 8.41 -3.39 0.97
N GLN A 125 7.70 -3.76 2.04
CA GLN A 125 7.13 -2.83 3.02
C GLN A 125 6.10 -1.83 2.48
N LEU A 126 5.59 -2.01 1.25
CA LEU A 126 4.44 -1.25 0.73
C LEU A 126 3.11 -1.78 1.26
N THR A 127 2.14 -0.89 1.42
CA THR A 127 0.75 -1.25 1.76
C THR A 127 -0.05 -1.67 0.53
N PRO A 128 -1.16 -2.42 0.68
CA PRO A 128 -2.02 -2.78 -0.44
C PRO A 128 -2.59 -1.57 -1.19
N LEU A 129 -2.96 -0.51 -0.47
CA LEU A 129 -3.45 0.72 -1.09
C LEU A 129 -2.33 1.36 -1.94
N GLU A 130 -1.10 1.45 -1.42
CA GLU A 130 0.03 2.06 -2.14
C GLU A 130 0.27 1.30 -3.45
N LEU A 131 0.31 -0.03 -3.37
CA LEU A 131 0.51 -0.90 -4.53
C LEU A 131 -0.62 -0.75 -5.56
N SER A 132 -1.86 -0.57 -5.10
CA SER A 132 -3.02 -0.43 -5.99
C SER A 132 -2.94 0.79 -6.90
N THR A 133 -2.21 1.84 -6.51
CA THR A 133 -2.09 3.10 -7.27
C THR A 133 -1.53 2.91 -8.69
N ALA A 134 -0.58 1.99 -8.87
CA ALA A 134 0.05 1.71 -10.16
C ALA A 134 -0.20 0.29 -10.68
N ARG A 135 -0.86 -0.59 -9.92
CA ARG A 135 -0.99 -2.03 -10.23
C ARG A 135 -1.42 -2.30 -11.66
N ASN A 136 -2.56 -1.74 -12.09
CA ASN A 136 -3.14 -2.03 -13.40
C ASN A 136 -2.27 -1.46 -14.54
N LEU A 137 -1.78 -0.23 -14.38
CA LEU A 137 -0.93 0.40 -15.39
C LEU A 137 0.40 -0.35 -15.55
N LEU A 138 1.06 -0.63 -14.44
CA LEU A 138 2.39 -1.24 -14.41
C LEU A 138 2.36 -2.66 -14.97
N THR A 139 1.43 -3.50 -14.50
CA THR A 139 1.33 -4.90 -14.95
C THR A 139 1.06 -4.99 -16.44
N ASN A 140 0.05 -4.27 -16.93
CA ASN A 140 -0.29 -4.25 -18.36
C ASN A 140 0.88 -3.74 -19.22
N SER A 141 1.59 -2.70 -18.77
CA SER A 141 2.72 -2.14 -19.52
C SER A 141 3.91 -3.10 -19.53
N LEU A 142 4.21 -3.77 -18.42
CA LEU A 142 5.29 -4.75 -18.32
C LEU A 142 5.00 -6.00 -19.15
N ASP A 143 3.75 -6.44 -19.25
CA ASP A 143 3.36 -7.56 -20.12
C ASP A 143 3.66 -7.23 -21.60
N GLN A 144 3.27 -6.03 -22.06
CA GLN A 144 3.59 -5.58 -23.42
C GLN A 144 5.10 -5.44 -23.63
N LEU A 145 5.81 -4.90 -22.65
CA LEU A 145 7.25 -4.75 -22.69
C LEU A 145 7.95 -6.11 -22.79
N ALA A 146 7.46 -7.14 -22.09
CA ALA A 146 7.96 -8.51 -22.19
C ALA A 146 7.74 -9.11 -23.59
N VAL A 147 6.58 -8.86 -24.21
CA VAL A 147 6.31 -9.28 -25.60
C VAL A 147 7.30 -8.62 -26.58
N ILE A 148 7.57 -7.32 -26.41
CA ILE A 148 8.52 -6.59 -27.25
C ILE A 148 9.95 -7.13 -27.06
N ARG A 149 10.39 -7.33 -25.81
CA ARG A 149 11.72 -7.88 -25.50
C ARG A 149 11.92 -9.27 -26.10
N THR A 150 10.94 -10.16 -25.97
CA THR A 150 11.03 -11.53 -26.54
C THR A 150 11.02 -11.51 -28.07
N THR A 151 10.24 -10.63 -28.69
CA THR A 151 10.23 -10.47 -30.16
C THR A 151 11.58 -9.95 -30.68
N ARG A 152 12.17 -8.97 -29.99
CA ARG A 152 13.51 -8.45 -30.32
C ARG A 152 14.58 -9.54 -30.25
N GLN A 153 14.60 -10.34 -29.17
CA GLN A 153 15.56 -11.44 -29.01
C GLN A 153 15.44 -12.49 -30.14
N ARG A 154 14.21 -12.81 -30.57
CA ARG A 154 13.97 -13.71 -31.71
C ARG A 154 14.52 -13.14 -33.02
N TYR A 155 14.39 -11.84 -33.24
CA TYR A 155 14.91 -11.19 -34.44
C TYR A 155 16.45 -11.19 -34.47
N GLU A 156 17.09 -10.80 -33.36
CA GLU A 156 18.56 -10.81 -33.22
C GLU A 156 19.15 -12.22 -33.42
N SER A 157 18.47 -13.25 -32.90
CA SER A 157 18.87 -14.65 -33.09
C SER A 157 18.84 -15.06 -34.56
N LYS A 158 17.79 -14.68 -35.30
CA LYS A 158 17.67 -14.99 -36.74
C LYS A 158 18.74 -14.29 -37.58
N THR A 159 19.03 -13.02 -37.31
CA THR A 159 20.09 -12.28 -38.03
C THR A 159 21.47 -12.91 -37.80
N ASN A 160 21.77 -13.38 -36.59
CA ASN A 160 23.05 -14.03 -36.27
C ASN A 160 23.18 -15.42 -36.94
N LEU A 161 22.09 -16.19 -37.01
CA LEU A 161 22.04 -17.46 -37.74
C LEU A 161 22.26 -17.27 -39.25
N SER A 162 21.67 -16.24 -39.85
CA SER A 162 21.89 -15.92 -41.26
C SER A 162 23.35 -15.53 -41.55
N GLN A 163 23.99 -14.72 -40.69
CA GLN A 163 25.39 -14.32 -40.86
C GLN A 163 26.38 -15.49 -40.71
N SER A 164 26.13 -16.40 -39.77
CA SER A 164 26.98 -17.60 -39.58
C SER A 164 26.83 -18.63 -40.70
N SER A 165 25.65 -18.74 -41.32
CA SER A 165 25.44 -19.59 -42.50
C SER A 165 26.14 -19.07 -43.77
N LEU A 166 26.29 -17.75 -43.91
CA LEU A 166 27.02 -17.12 -45.02
C LEU A 166 28.54 -17.29 -44.90
N SER A 167 29.10 -17.33 -43.69
CA SER A 167 30.55 -17.53 -43.49
C SER A 167 31.01 -18.99 -43.58
N MET A 168 30.09 -19.95 -43.57
CA MET A 168 30.41 -21.38 -43.69
C MET A 168 30.46 -21.88 -45.14
N ALA A 169 30.03 -21.06 -46.12
CA ALA A 169 29.98 -21.41 -47.53
C ALA A 169 31.26 -21.11 -48.32
N ASP A 170 32.27 -20.50 -47.68
CA ASP A 170 33.54 -20.06 -48.31
C ASP A 170 34.76 -20.94 -47.98
N VAL A 171 34.58 -22.26 -47.75
CA VAL A 171 35.69 -23.24 -47.61
C VAL A 171 35.59 -24.36 -48.63
#